data_AF-A0A441YQP0-F1
#
_entry.id   AF-A0A441YQP0-F1
#
_cell.length_a   1.000
_cell.length_b   1.000
_cell.length_c   1.000
_cell.angle_alpha   90.00
_cell.angle_beta   90.00
_cell.angle_gamma   90.00
#
_symmetry.space_group_name_H-M   'P 1'
#
loop_
_entity.id
_entity.type
_entity.pdbx_description
1 polymer ?
#
loop_
_entity_poly.entity_id
_entity_poly.type
_entity_poly.pdbx_seq_one_letter_code
_entity_poly.pdbx_strand_id
1 'polypeptide(L)'
;MRLLKKLVGAALVLGVAGAVVGWFLSAPVRLDSETLAQLGPGDAARGKRIFYAGGCTSCHAKPGAQGDARLQLAGGLELKTPFGIFVPPNISQDATDGIGGWSVEDLANAMLKGVSPSGEHFYPAFPYASYARMKPADIADLHAFLKTLPAVVGKAPPNSLGFPFNIRRGIGLWKRLYLSDQPVVSFPDGTPDPVMAGRYLVEGPGHCGECHTPRDFAGGTRKSEWLAGATAAEGSGIVPNITSGEGGLSDWSEADIAYFLETGFTPDFDSVGGAMVDVQRNMAELTPEDRAAISAYLKAIPPHPSGYPARKQPAN
;
A
#
# COMPACT_ATOMS: atom_id res chain seq x y z
N MET A 1 -53.07 15.75 10.39
CA MET A 1 -52.64 14.43 10.95
C MET A 1 -52.47 13.32 9.92
N ARG A 2 -53.41 13.04 9.00
CA ARG A 2 -53.32 11.90 8.05
C ARG A 2 -52.18 12.03 7.02
N LEU A 3 -51.93 13.25 6.52
CA LEU A 3 -50.81 13.54 5.60
C LEU A 3 -49.45 13.39 6.29
N LEU A 4 -49.31 13.91 7.51
CA LEU A 4 -48.08 13.77 8.31
C LEU A 4 -47.74 12.28 8.57
N LYS A 5 -48.72 11.44 8.90
CA LYS A 5 -48.52 9.98 9.05
C LYS A 5 -48.05 9.31 7.75
N LYS A 6 -48.58 9.73 6.59
CA LYS A 6 -48.13 9.24 5.27
C LYS A 6 -46.70 9.68 4.94
N LEU A 7 -46.35 10.93 5.23
CA LEU A 7 -45.00 11.46 5.01
C LEU A 7 -43.97 10.78 5.92
N VAL A 8 -44.29 10.57 7.20
CA VAL A 8 -43.44 9.81 8.14
C VAL A 8 -43.29 8.36 7.69
N GLY A 9 -44.38 7.72 7.26
CA GLY A 9 -44.34 6.36 6.72
C GLY A 9 -43.47 6.25 5.46
N ALA A 10 -43.59 7.20 4.52
CA ALA A 10 -42.76 7.25 3.33
C ALA A 10 -41.28 7.49 3.67
N ALA A 11 -40.98 8.40 4.60
CA ALA A 11 -39.61 8.66 5.05
C ALA A 11 -38.99 7.42 5.72
N LEU A 12 -39.76 6.67 6.53
CA LEU A 12 -39.31 5.42 7.13
C LEU A 12 -39.02 4.34 6.08
N VAL A 13 -39.91 4.17 5.10
CA VAL A 13 -39.71 3.19 4.01
C VAL A 13 -38.47 3.56 3.19
N LEU A 14 -38.29 4.83 2.84
CA LEU A 14 -37.10 5.31 2.12
C LEU A 14 -35.83 5.15 2.96
N GLY A 15 -35.90 5.41 4.28
CA GLY A 15 -34.78 5.21 5.19
C GLY A 15 -34.36 3.74 5.30
N VAL A 16 -35.33 2.82 5.42
CA VAL A 16 -35.08 1.37 5.43
C VAL A 16 -34.52 0.91 4.10
N ALA A 17 -35.12 1.32 2.97
CA ALA A 17 -34.62 0.98 1.65
C ALA A 17 -33.19 1.48 1.44
N GLY A 18 -32.89 2.72 1.84
CA GLY A 18 -31.54 3.29 1.81
C GLY A 18 -30.55 2.52 2.67
N ALA A 19 -30.94 2.10 3.87
CA ALA A 19 -30.09 1.29 4.75
C ALA A 19 -29.80 -0.10 4.17
N VAL A 20 -30.81 -0.75 3.57
CA VAL A 20 -30.65 -2.04 2.90
C VAL A 20 -29.71 -1.91 1.71
N VAL A 21 -29.92 -0.93 0.83
CA VAL A 21 -29.03 -0.66 -0.30
C VAL A 21 -27.60 -0.38 0.18
N GLY A 22 -27.44 0.47 1.20
CA GLY A 22 -26.14 0.77 1.80
C GLY A 22 -25.43 -0.47 2.35
N TRP A 23 -26.16 -1.38 3.00
CA TRP A 23 -25.62 -2.65 3.50
C TRP A 23 -25.06 -3.55 2.39
N PHE A 24 -25.79 -3.68 1.28
CA PHE A 24 -25.34 -4.47 0.13
C PHE A 24 -24.19 -3.79 -0.62
N LEU A 25 -24.22 -2.47 -0.79
CA LEU A 25 -23.14 -1.74 -1.46
C LEU A 25 -21.84 -1.74 -0.67
N SER A 26 -21.94 -1.76 0.66
CA SER A 26 -20.81 -1.87 1.60
C SER A 26 -20.42 -3.33 1.92
N ALA A 27 -20.87 -4.29 1.11
CA ALA A 27 -20.46 -5.68 1.25
C ALA A 27 -19.01 -5.89 0.77
N PRO A 28 -18.22 -6.70 1.50
CA PRO A 28 -16.97 -7.26 1.03
C PRO A 28 -17.15 -8.00 -0.30
N VAL A 29 -16.35 -7.62 -1.29
CA VAL A 29 -16.28 -8.26 -2.60
C VAL A 29 -14.95 -9.01 -2.67
N ARG A 30 -15.02 -10.31 -2.92
CA ARG A 30 -13.86 -11.18 -3.13
C ARG A 30 -13.47 -11.23 -4.62
N LEU A 31 -12.31 -11.80 -4.90
CA LEU A 31 -11.86 -12.11 -6.25
C LEU A 31 -12.83 -13.06 -6.94
N ASP A 32 -13.05 -12.84 -8.24
CA ASP A 32 -13.79 -13.76 -9.09
C ASP A 32 -12.95 -14.99 -9.46
N SER A 33 -13.61 -16.02 -9.98
CA SER A 33 -12.97 -17.27 -10.37
C SER A 33 -11.93 -17.11 -11.48
N GLU A 34 -12.10 -16.11 -12.36
CA GLU A 34 -11.15 -15.84 -13.44
C GLU A 34 -9.82 -15.33 -12.89
N THR A 35 -9.87 -14.38 -11.96
CA THR A 35 -8.68 -13.84 -11.30
C THR A 35 -8.02 -14.90 -10.43
N LEU A 36 -8.79 -15.73 -9.72
CA LEU A 36 -8.24 -16.83 -8.92
C LEU A 36 -7.52 -17.88 -9.79
N ALA A 37 -8.02 -18.15 -10.99
CA ALA A 37 -7.37 -19.06 -11.93
C ALA A 37 -5.99 -18.55 -12.41
N GLN A 38 -5.72 -17.24 -12.32
CA GLN A 38 -4.45 -16.63 -12.72
C GLN A 38 -3.36 -16.69 -11.64
N LEU A 39 -3.65 -17.17 -10.43
CA LEU A 39 -2.66 -17.26 -9.34
C LEU A 39 -1.52 -18.23 -9.69
N GLY A 40 -1.82 -19.37 -10.32
CA GLY A 40 -0.79 -20.37 -10.65
C GLY A 40 -0.15 -21.02 -9.40
N PRO A 41 0.95 -21.78 -9.56
CA PRO A 41 1.55 -22.57 -8.48
C PRO A 41 2.42 -21.78 -7.50
N GLY A 42 2.91 -20.60 -7.89
CA GLY A 42 3.87 -19.81 -7.13
C GLY A 42 5.31 -20.34 -7.19
N ASP A 43 6.28 -19.45 -7.00
CA ASP A 43 7.72 -19.69 -6.94
C ASP A 43 8.36 -18.78 -5.89
N ALA A 44 9.02 -19.38 -4.90
CA ALA A 44 9.57 -18.64 -3.77
C ALA A 44 10.73 -17.71 -4.17
N ALA A 45 11.50 -18.02 -5.23
CA ALA A 45 12.58 -17.15 -5.68
C ALA A 45 12.03 -15.86 -6.30
N ARG A 46 10.97 -15.97 -7.13
CA ARG A 46 10.24 -14.79 -7.62
C ARG A 46 9.48 -14.09 -6.49
N GLY A 47 8.96 -14.85 -5.53
CA GLY A 47 8.28 -14.33 -4.35
C GLY A 47 9.16 -13.45 -3.47
N LYS A 48 10.44 -13.79 -3.34
CA LYS A 48 11.43 -12.98 -2.61
C LYS A 48 11.51 -11.56 -3.17
N ARG A 49 11.49 -11.41 -4.50
CA ARG A 49 11.47 -10.09 -5.16
C ARG A 49 10.22 -9.30 -4.76
N ILE A 50 9.04 -9.92 -4.78
CA ILE A 50 7.78 -9.27 -4.42
C ILE A 50 7.70 -8.94 -2.94
N PHE A 51 8.27 -9.79 -2.07
CA PHE A 51 8.35 -9.56 -0.63
C PHE A 51 9.12 -8.27 -0.30
N TYR A 52 10.26 -8.05 -0.97
CA TYR A 52 11.03 -6.83 -0.80
C TYR A 52 10.41 -5.64 -1.53
N ALA A 53 9.90 -5.83 -2.75
CA ALA A 53 9.17 -4.75 -3.44
C ALA A 53 7.99 -4.26 -2.59
N GLY A 54 7.25 -5.18 -1.96
CA GLY A 54 6.14 -4.93 -1.03
C GLY A 54 6.53 -4.24 0.28
N GLY A 55 7.81 -4.23 0.66
CA GLY A 55 8.28 -3.71 1.93
C GLY A 55 7.69 -4.45 3.13
N CYS A 56 7.44 -5.76 3.03
CA CYS A 56 6.74 -6.53 4.08
C CYS A 56 7.41 -6.38 5.46
N THR A 57 8.75 -6.31 5.49
CA THR A 57 9.52 -6.11 6.72
C THR A 57 9.35 -4.73 7.36
N SER A 58 9.00 -3.70 6.59
CA SER A 58 8.85 -2.33 7.08
C SER A 58 7.72 -2.19 8.10
N CYS A 59 6.71 -3.05 8.02
CA CYS A 59 5.55 -3.04 8.92
C CYS A 59 5.45 -4.30 9.79
N HIS A 60 5.82 -5.46 9.26
CA HIS A 60 5.58 -6.74 9.93
C HIS A 60 6.78 -7.29 10.68
N ALA A 61 7.99 -6.78 10.46
CA ALA A 61 9.11 -7.15 11.33
C ALA A 61 8.82 -6.72 12.78
N LYS A 62 9.31 -7.48 13.74
CA LYS A 62 9.26 -7.06 15.15
C LYS A 62 9.91 -5.67 15.30
N PRO A 63 9.29 -4.71 16.02
CA PRO A 63 9.88 -3.39 16.21
C PRO A 63 11.32 -3.46 16.74
N GLY A 64 12.23 -2.74 16.08
CA GLY A 64 13.67 -2.74 16.41
C GLY A 64 14.46 -3.93 15.86
N ALA A 65 13.85 -4.86 15.12
CA ALA A 65 14.56 -5.98 14.50
C ALA A 65 15.58 -5.51 13.45
N GLN A 66 16.73 -6.17 13.42
CA GLN A 66 17.84 -5.92 12.49
C GLN A 66 18.31 -7.24 11.87
N GLY A 67 18.94 -7.17 10.70
CA GLY A 67 19.40 -8.35 9.96
C GLY A 67 18.28 -9.37 9.75
N ASP A 68 18.62 -10.66 9.86
CA ASP A 68 17.68 -11.76 9.64
C ASP A 68 16.49 -11.78 10.61
N ALA A 69 16.60 -11.12 11.78
CA ALA A 69 15.47 -10.99 12.70
C ALA A 69 14.30 -10.22 12.07
N ARG A 70 14.53 -9.44 11.01
CA ARG A 70 13.47 -8.76 10.25
C ARG A 70 12.55 -9.74 9.50
N LEU A 71 13.01 -10.97 9.24
CA LEU A 71 12.20 -12.04 8.64
C LEU A 71 11.25 -12.70 9.64
N GLN A 72 11.34 -12.37 10.94
CA GLN A 72 10.37 -12.76 11.95
C GLN A 72 9.19 -11.78 11.92
N LEU A 73 8.18 -12.09 11.10
CA LEU A 73 7.07 -11.21 10.76
C LEU A 73 5.96 -11.14 11.84
N ALA A 74 6.35 -10.80 13.07
CA ALA A 74 5.48 -10.76 14.24
C ALA A 74 4.44 -9.62 14.26
N GLY A 75 4.64 -8.58 13.45
CA GLY A 75 3.83 -7.36 13.48
C GLY A 75 4.06 -6.52 14.73
N GLY A 76 3.08 -5.66 15.05
CA GLY A 76 3.08 -4.87 16.27
C GLY A 76 3.67 -3.47 16.18
N LEU A 77 4.04 -2.99 14.97
CA LEU A 77 4.42 -1.59 14.77
C LEU A 77 3.19 -0.68 14.94
N GLU A 78 3.26 0.31 15.84
CA GLU A 78 2.17 1.28 15.99
C GLU A 78 2.29 2.41 14.96
N LEU A 79 1.30 2.49 14.07
CA LEU A 79 1.13 3.58 13.10
C LEU A 79 0.08 4.55 13.65
N LYS A 80 0.54 5.68 14.19
CA LYS A 80 -0.32 6.71 14.77
C LYS A 80 -0.81 7.65 13.67
N THR A 81 -2.11 7.79 13.53
CA THR A 81 -2.73 8.66 12.50
C THR A 81 -3.81 9.53 13.14
N PRO A 82 -4.31 10.56 12.43
CA PRO A 82 -5.49 11.32 12.88
C PRO A 82 -6.75 10.47 13.07
N PHE A 83 -6.82 9.28 12.45
CA PHE A 83 -7.97 8.36 12.56
C PHE A 83 -7.87 7.39 13.75
N GLY A 84 -6.69 7.32 14.40
CA GLY A 84 -6.38 6.38 15.46
C GLY A 84 -5.06 5.63 15.21
N ILE A 85 -4.87 4.54 15.94
CA ILE A 85 -3.66 3.71 15.90
C ILE A 85 -3.94 2.45 15.07
N PHE A 86 -3.18 2.27 14.00
CA PHE A 86 -3.14 1.02 13.24
C PHE A 86 -1.94 0.18 13.68
N VAL A 87 -2.14 -1.13 13.73
CA VAL A 87 -1.14 -2.11 14.12
C VAL A 87 -1.12 -3.23 13.08
N PRO A 88 -0.04 -3.40 12.30
CA PRO A 88 0.11 -4.52 11.39
C PRO A 88 0.06 -5.85 12.15
N PRO A 89 -0.71 -6.84 11.69
CA PRO A 89 -0.83 -8.13 12.35
C PRO A 89 0.45 -8.97 12.20
N ASN A 90 0.52 -10.05 12.97
CA ASN A 90 1.48 -11.12 12.73
C ASN A 90 1.14 -11.82 11.39
N ILE A 91 2.11 -11.86 10.48
CA ILE A 91 1.99 -12.57 9.18
C ILE A 91 3.06 -13.66 9.01
N SER A 92 3.61 -14.13 10.12
CA SER A 92 4.52 -15.29 10.15
C SER A 92 3.79 -16.58 9.78
N GLN A 93 4.55 -17.67 9.63
CA GLN A 93 4.00 -19.00 9.34
C GLN A 93 3.41 -19.71 10.57
N ASP A 94 3.18 -18.99 11.67
CA ASP A 94 2.41 -19.56 12.78
C ASP A 94 0.96 -19.85 12.35
N ALA A 95 0.47 -21.05 12.68
CA ALA A 95 -0.83 -21.52 12.23
C ALA A 95 -2.02 -20.90 12.99
N THR A 96 -1.79 -20.33 14.17
CA THR A 96 -2.85 -19.80 15.06
C THR A 96 -2.86 -18.28 15.10
N ASP A 97 -1.66 -17.68 15.20
CA ASP A 97 -1.46 -16.26 15.39
C ASP A 97 -1.00 -15.54 14.12
N GLY A 98 -0.46 -16.28 13.15
CA GLY A 98 -0.01 -15.79 11.85
C GLY A 98 -0.90 -16.21 10.68
N ILE A 99 -0.30 -16.33 9.50
CA ILE A 99 -0.97 -16.74 8.25
C ILE A 99 -0.61 -18.17 7.83
N GLY A 100 -0.02 -19.00 8.70
CA GLY A 100 0.44 -20.35 8.34
C GLY A 100 -0.67 -21.27 7.82
N GLY A 101 -1.93 -21.00 8.18
CA GLY A 101 -3.11 -21.71 7.68
C GLY A 101 -3.78 -21.10 6.44
N TRP A 102 -3.30 -19.97 5.93
CA TRP A 102 -3.95 -19.26 4.81
C TRP A 102 -3.69 -19.96 3.47
N SER A 103 -4.76 -20.08 2.67
CA SER A 103 -4.63 -20.44 1.26
C SER A 103 -4.01 -19.28 0.45
N VAL A 104 -3.59 -19.57 -0.79
CA VAL A 104 -3.16 -18.50 -1.70
C VAL A 104 -4.32 -17.56 -2.05
N GLU A 105 -5.56 -18.08 -2.10
CA GLU A 105 -6.76 -17.29 -2.35
C GLU A 105 -7.05 -16.31 -1.20
N ASP A 106 -6.80 -16.74 0.05
CA ASP A 106 -6.92 -15.88 1.22
C ASP A 106 -5.94 -14.71 1.15
N LEU A 107 -4.68 -14.97 0.80
CA LEU A 107 -3.67 -13.93 0.62
C LEU A 107 -4.05 -13.00 -0.54
N ALA A 108 -4.53 -13.55 -1.66
CA ALA A 108 -4.96 -12.77 -2.82
C ALA A 108 -6.17 -11.87 -2.51
N ASN A 109 -7.17 -12.36 -1.78
CA ASN A 109 -8.29 -11.53 -1.34
C ASN A 109 -7.84 -10.43 -0.37
N ALA A 110 -6.90 -10.74 0.52
CA ALA A 110 -6.33 -9.75 1.42
C ALA A 110 -5.61 -8.65 0.64
N MET A 111 -4.67 -9.00 -0.25
CA MET A 111 -3.83 -8.05 -0.96
C MET A 111 -4.58 -7.30 -2.06
N LEU A 112 -5.37 -7.98 -2.91
CA LEU A 112 -5.98 -7.35 -4.08
C LEU A 112 -7.33 -6.69 -3.77
N LYS A 113 -8.03 -7.14 -2.72
CA LYS A 113 -9.37 -6.64 -2.37
C LYS A 113 -9.47 -6.08 -0.94
N GLY A 114 -8.44 -6.24 -0.11
CA GLY A 114 -8.50 -5.83 1.29
C GLY A 114 -9.55 -6.60 2.09
N VAL A 115 -9.73 -7.89 1.81
CA VAL A 115 -10.76 -8.73 2.46
C VAL A 115 -10.09 -9.87 3.23
N SER A 116 -10.45 -10.03 4.51
CA SER A 116 -9.93 -11.12 5.34
C SER A 116 -10.52 -12.49 4.91
N PRO A 117 -9.91 -13.61 5.35
CA PRO A 117 -10.51 -14.94 5.17
C PRO A 117 -11.94 -15.02 5.72
N SER A 118 -12.18 -14.40 6.88
CA SER A 118 -13.50 -14.29 7.52
C SER A 118 -14.50 -13.40 6.75
N GLY A 119 -14.07 -12.71 5.70
CA GLY A 119 -14.92 -11.84 4.89
C GLY A 119 -15.13 -10.47 5.50
N GLU A 120 -14.18 -9.96 6.29
CA GLU A 120 -14.20 -8.61 6.83
C GLU A 120 -13.35 -7.67 5.96
N HIS A 121 -13.66 -6.36 5.98
CA HIS A 121 -12.78 -5.38 5.36
C HIS A 121 -11.54 -5.11 6.21
N PHE A 122 -10.36 -5.16 5.58
CA PHE A 122 -9.17 -4.52 6.09
C PHE A 122 -9.25 -3.00 5.91
N TYR A 123 -8.63 -2.28 6.84
CA TYR A 123 -8.44 -0.83 6.72
C TYR A 123 -7.37 -0.51 5.68
N PRO A 124 -7.47 0.61 4.95
CA PRO A 124 -6.55 0.96 3.87
C PRO A 124 -5.12 1.30 4.33
N ALA A 125 -4.85 1.30 5.65
CA ALA A 125 -3.48 1.28 6.18
C ALA A 125 -2.71 0.02 5.73
N PHE A 126 -3.42 -1.08 5.43
CA PHE A 126 -2.89 -2.14 4.59
C PHE A 126 -3.07 -1.70 3.13
N PRO A 127 -1.99 -1.49 2.34
CA PRO A 127 -2.06 -0.74 1.07
C PRO A 127 -2.60 -1.59 -0.10
N TYR A 128 -3.70 -2.29 0.12
CA TYR A 128 -4.40 -3.08 -0.89
C TYR A 128 -4.90 -2.23 -2.07
N ALA A 129 -5.08 -0.92 -1.88
CA ALA A 129 -5.42 -0.01 -2.98
C ALA A 129 -4.28 0.15 -3.98
N SER A 130 -3.04 -0.07 -3.55
CA SER A 130 -1.87 -0.19 -4.41
C SER A 130 -1.65 -1.61 -4.91
N TYR A 131 -1.73 -2.60 -4.02
CA TYR A 131 -1.60 -4.00 -4.41
C TYR A 131 -2.66 -4.49 -5.40
N ALA A 132 -3.83 -3.84 -5.49
CA ALA A 132 -4.84 -4.16 -6.52
C ALA A 132 -4.30 -4.11 -7.96
N ARG A 133 -3.16 -3.42 -8.21
CA ARG A 133 -2.46 -3.38 -9.50
C ARG A 133 -1.43 -4.50 -9.69
N MET A 134 -1.26 -5.38 -8.70
CA MET A 134 -0.36 -6.52 -8.78
C MET A 134 -0.94 -7.63 -9.65
N LYS A 135 -0.05 -8.37 -10.31
CA LYS A 135 -0.44 -9.57 -11.05
C LYS A 135 -0.84 -10.66 -10.06
N PRO A 136 -1.93 -11.42 -10.30
CA PRO A 136 -2.30 -12.55 -9.44
C PRO A 136 -1.15 -13.56 -9.24
N ALA A 137 -0.40 -13.87 -10.30
CA ALA A 137 0.75 -14.78 -10.22
C ALA A 137 1.83 -14.32 -9.22
N ASP A 138 2.06 -13.01 -9.09
CA ASP A 138 3.04 -12.46 -8.15
C ASP A 138 2.58 -12.62 -6.69
N ILE A 139 1.26 -12.73 -6.45
CA ILE A 139 0.71 -13.05 -5.12
C ILE A 139 0.97 -14.52 -4.77
N ALA A 140 0.86 -15.43 -5.73
CA ALA A 140 1.20 -16.84 -5.50
C ALA A 140 2.71 -17.03 -5.28
N ASP A 141 3.54 -16.32 -6.05
CA ASP A 141 4.99 -16.28 -5.83
C ASP A 141 5.30 -15.76 -4.40
N LEU A 142 4.69 -14.64 -4.00
CA LEU A 142 4.83 -14.10 -2.64
C LEU A 142 4.38 -15.10 -1.56
N HIS A 143 3.24 -15.77 -1.75
CA HIS A 143 2.75 -16.81 -0.83
C HIS A 143 3.76 -17.93 -0.67
N ALA A 144 4.35 -18.40 -1.78
CA ALA A 144 5.37 -19.43 -1.78
C ALA A 144 6.62 -19.00 -0.98
N PHE A 145 7.05 -17.75 -1.12
CA PHE A 145 8.17 -17.21 -0.33
C PHE A 145 7.81 -17.03 1.15
N LEU A 146 6.64 -16.49 1.47
CA LEU A 146 6.20 -16.33 2.87
C LEU A 146 6.18 -17.67 3.60
N LYS A 147 5.83 -18.77 2.92
CA LYS A 147 5.88 -20.13 3.46
C LYS A 147 7.27 -20.63 3.86
N THR A 148 8.34 -20.02 3.34
CA THR A 148 9.71 -20.38 3.73
C THR A 148 10.20 -19.63 4.98
N LEU A 149 9.43 -18.65 5.46
CA LEU A 149 9.81 -17.80 6.59
C LEU A 149 9.45 -18.44 7.94
N PRO A 150 10.14 -18.06 9.03
CA PRO A 150 9.89 -18.66 10.34
C PRO A 150 8.47 -18.38 10.86
N ALA A 151 7.94 -19.32 11.62
CA ALA A 151 6.75 -19.12 12.44
C ALA A 151 7.11 -18.32 13.70
N VAL A 152 6.25 -17.40 14.10
CA VAL A 152 6.40 -16.60 15.32
C VAL A 152 5.08 -16.63 16.08
N VAL A 153 5.12 -17.12 17.33
CA VAL A 153 3.95 -17.19 18.21
C VAL A 153 3.64 -15.80 18.78
N GLY A 154 2.35 -15.49 18.94
CA GLY A 154 1.85 -14.27 19.57
C GLY A 154 1.10 -13.37 18.60
N LYS A 155 -0.07 -12.89 19.02
CA LYS A 155 -0.87 -11.91 18.26
C LYS A 155 -0.36 -10.50 18.50
N ALA A 156 -0.23 -9.74 17.43
CA ALA A 156 -0.09 -8.29 17.54
C ALA A 156 -1.35 -7.68 18.16
N PRO A 157 -1.24 -6.56 18.90
CA PRO A 157 -2.39 -5.83 19.41
C PRO A 157 -3.36 -5.42 18.29
N PRO A 158 -4.68 -5.33 18.56
CA PRO A 158 -5.63 -4.84 17.57
C PRO A 158 -5.46 -3.33 17.32
N ASN A 159 -5.99 -2.86 16.19
CA ASN A 159 -6.12 -1.42 15.93
C ASN A 159 -6.97 -0.74 17.01
N SER A 160 -6.63 0.51 17.33
CA SER A 160 -7.38 1.38 18.24
C SER A 160 -7.93 2.58 17.47
N LEU A 161 -9.17 2.48 16.99
CA LEU A 161 -9.83 3.49 16.17
C LEU A 161 -11.07 4.04 16.88
N GLY A 162 -11.25 5.36 16.85
CA GLY A 162 -12.43 6.02 17.39
C GLY A 162 -13.65 5.87 16.48
N PHE A 163 -14.84 6.12 17.01
CA PHE A 163 -16.04 6.29 16.19
C PHE A 163 -15.87 7.53 15.27
N PRO A 164 -16.28 7.48 14.00
CA PRO A 164 -16.97 6.37 13.32
C PRO A 164 -16.05 5.36 12.60
N PHE A 165 -14.73 5.54 12.68
CA PHE A 165 -13.74 4.75 11.93
C PHE A 165 -13.62 3.29 12.38
N ASN A 166 -14.16 2.93 13.55
CA ASN A 166 -14.28 1.55 14.01
C ASN A 166 -15.35 0.73 13.25
N ILE A 167 -16.23 1.36 12.46
CA ILE A 167 -17.28 0.68 11.69
C ILE A 167 -16.74 0.32 10.29
N ARG A 168 -16.28 -0.94 10.15
CA ARG A 168 -15.67 -1.44 8.91
C ARG A 168 -16.55 -1.36 7.66
N ARG A 169 -17.88 -1.28 7.79
CA ARG A 169 -18.78 -1.13 6.63
C ARG A 169 -18.53 0.16 5.85
N GLY A 170 -18.09 1.24 6.48
CA GLY A 170 -17.69 2.46 5.77
C GLY A 170 -16.59 2.21 4.74
N ILE A 171 -15.70 1.24 5.00
CA ILE A 171 -14.61 0.85 4.08
C ILE A 171 -15.14 0.24 2.79
N GLY A 172 -16.28 -0.45 2.82
CA GLY A 172 -16.90 -0.98 1.60
C GLY A 172 -17.26 0.13 0.62
N LEU A 173 -17.81 1.24 1.12
CA LEU A 173 -18.11 2.42 0.31
C LEU A 173 -16.83 3.16 -0.11
N TRP A 174 -15.85 3.28 0.78
CA TRP A 174 -14.54 3.84 0.47
C TRP A 174 -13.88 3.11 -0.70
N LYS A 175 -13.90 1.78 -0.70
CA LYS A 175 -13.34 0.96 -1.78
C LYS A 175 -14.00 1.22 -3.13
N ARG A 176 -15.30 1.54 -3.17
CA ARG A 176 -15.98 1.88 -4.44
C ARG A 176 -15.42 3.15 -5.08
N LEU A 177 -14.84 4.04 -4.29
CA LEU A 177 -14.26 5.31 -4.74
C LEU A 177 -12.78 5.18 -5.09
N TYR A 178 -12.02 4.40 -4.31
CA TYR A 178 -10.55 4.42 -4.36
C TYR A 178 -9.89 3.11 -4.80
N LEU A 179 -10.56 1.96 -4.70
CA LEU A 179 -9.99 0.67 -5.10
C LEU A 179 -10.08 0.49 -6.61
N SER A 180 -8.92 0.39 -7.26
CA SER A 180 -8.81 0.25 -8.72
C SER A 180 -7.57 -0.56 -9.07
N ASP A 181 -7.75 -1.53 -9.96
CA ASP A 181 -6.67 -2.31 -10.59
C ASP A 181 -6.07 -1.61 -11.82
N GLN A 182 -6.70 -0.53 -12.29
CA GLN A 182 -6.17 0.29 -13.37
C GLN A 182 -4.94 1.08 -12.92
N PRO A 183 -3.95 1.26 -13.82
CA PRO A 183 -2.79 2.09 -13.55
C PRO A 183 -3.18 3.53 -13.25
N VAL A 184 -2.38 4.20 -12.44
CA VAL A 184 -2.54 5.63 -12.13
C VAL A 184 -2.09 6.48 -13.31
N VAL A 185 -0.92 6.16 -13.89
CA VAL A 185 -0.40 6.82 -15.08
C VAL A 185 -0.59 5.93 -16.31
N SER A 186 -1.32 6.45 -17.29
CA SER A 186 -1.44 5.83 -18.61
C SER A 186 -0.29 6.26 -19.51
N PHE A 187 0.34 5.30 -20.16
CA PHE A 187 1.36 5.53 -21.17
C PHE A 187 0.88 5.06 -22.54
N PRO A 188 1.35 5.67 -23.64
CA PRO A 188 1.01 5.24 -24.98
C PRO A 188 1.63 3.86 -25.31
N ASP A 189 1.04 3.17 -26.28
CA ASP A 189 1.61 1.95 -26.83
C ASP A 189 3.01 2.19 -27.37
N GLY A 190 3.91 1.23 -27.18
CA GLY A 190 5.32 1.34 -27.56
C GLY A 190 6.21 2.08 -26.57
N THR A 191 5.68 2.47 -25.41
CA THR A 191 6.51 2.95 -24.28
C THR A 191 7.56 1.91 -23.89
N PRO A 192 8.83 2.29 -23.65
CA PRO A 192 9.90 1.33 -23.35
C PRO A 192 9.60 0.42 -22.16
N ASP A 193 9.97 -0.85 -22.28
CA ASP A 193 9.75 -1.87 -21.25
C ASP A 193 10.23 -1.47 -19.84
N PRO A 194 11.41 -0.83 -19.65
CA PRO A 194 11.83 -0.38 -18.33
C PRO A 194 10.85 0.57 -17.64
N VAL A 195 10.22 1.48 -18.39
CA VAL A 195 9.21 2.41 -17.85
C VAL A 195 7.97 1.65 -17.42
N MET A 196 7.53 0.66 -18.21
CA MET A 196 6.36 -0.16 -17.90
C MET A 196 6.60 -1.07 -16.69
N ALA A 197 7.81 -1.63 -16.57
CA ALA A 197 8.23 -2.40 -15.40
C ALA A 197 8.34 -1.51 -14.14
N GLY A 198 8.86 -0.30 -14.29
CA GLY A 198 8.92 0.70 -13.22
C GLY A 198 7.55 1.12 -12.75
N ARG A 199 6.61 1.36 -13.68
CA ARG A 199 5.22 1.65 -13.35
C ARG A 199 4.61 0.54 -12.51
N TYR A 200 4.82 -0.71 -12.90
CA TYR A 200 4.34 -1.86 -12.13
C TYR A 200 4.87 -1.79 -10.71
N LEU A 201 6.19 -1.70 -10.53
CA LEU A 201 6.84 -1.67 -9.22
C LEU A 201 6.39 -0.47 -8.37
N VAL A 202 6.30 0.73 -8.93
CA VAL A 202 6.00 1.95 -8.17
C VAL A 202 4.52 2.07 -7.81
N GLU A 203 3.62 1.77 -8.75
CA GLU A 203 2.18 1.91 -8.52
C GLU A 203 1.57 0.71 -7.78
N GLY A 204 2.18 -0.46 -7.90
CA GLY A 204 1.69 -1.74 -7.38
C GLY A 204 2.39 -2.16 -6.07
N PRO A 205 3.32 -3.14 -6.11
CA PRO A 205 3.95 -3.70 -4.92
C PRO A 205 4.76 -2.67 -4.14
N GLY A 206 5.47 -1.74 -4.78
CA GLY A 206 6.25 -0.69 -4.11
C GLY A 206 5.42 0.39 -3.42
N HIS A 207 4.12 0.49 -3.76
CA HIS A 207 3.12 1.37 -3.15
C HIS A 207 3.61 2.81 -2.88
N CYS A 208 4.53 3.35 -3.70
CA CYS A 208 5.22 4.60 -3.39
C CYS A 208 4.23 5.78 -3.26
N GLY A 209 3.11 5.70 -3.99
CA GLY A 209 2.03 6.67 -3.92
C GLY A 209 1.32 6.76 -2.58
N GLU A 210 1.42 5.76 -1.71
CA GLU A 210 0.78 5.80 -0.39
C GLU A 210 1.41 6.86 0.54
N CYS A 211 2.70 7.16 0.33
CA CYS A 211 3.43 8.18 1.08
C CYS A 211 3.65 9.45 0.24
N HIS A 212 3.97 9.29 -1.05
CA HIS A 212 4.38 10.41 -1.91
C HIS A 212 3.21 11.10 -2.62
N THR A 213 1.95 10.77 -2.34
CA THR A 213 0.78 11.43 -2.95
C THR A 213 -0.10 12.05 -1.87
N PRO A 214 -0.57 13.31 -2.03
CA PRO A 214 -1.49 13.93 -1.09
C PRO A 214 -2.78 13.13 -0.95
N ARG A 215 -3.44 13.23 0.20
CA ARG A 215 -4.72 12.57 0.47
C ARG A 215 -5.87 13.58 0.54
N ASP A 216 -7.07 13.12 0.23
CA ASP A 216 -8.30 13.88 0.46
C ASP A 216 -8.84 13.68 1.88
N PHE A 217 -9.97 14.32 2.18
CA PHE A 217 -10.58 14.26 3.51
C PHE A 217 -11.08 12.86 3.89
N ALA A 218 -11.31 11.96 2.91
CA ALA A 218 -11.70 10.58 3.13
C ALA A 218 -10.49 9.64 3.23
N GLY A 219 -9.27 10.19 3.19
CA GLY A 219 -8.00 9.45 3.29
C GLY A 219 -7.59 8.74 2.00
N GLY A 220 -8.30 8.95 0.89
CA GLY A 220 -7.90 8.43 -0.42
C GLY A 220 -6.82 9.29 -1.06
N THR A 221 -5.98 8.69 -1.92
CA THR A 221 -4.92 9.41 -2.63
C THR A 221 -5.50 10.28 -3.75
N ARG A 222 -5.00 11.51 -3.88
CA ARG A 222 -5.36 12.44 -4.96
C ARG A 222 -4.52 12.11 -6.20
N LYS A 223 -5.04 11.20 -7.04
CA LYS A 223 -4.32 10.73 -8.25
C LYS A 223 -3.93 11.84 -9.24
N SER A 224 -4.61 13.00 -9.19
CA SER A 224 -4.24 14.19 -9.98
C SER A 224 -2.96 14.88 -9.51
N GLU A 225 -2.45 14.51 -8.33
CA GLU A 225 -1.21 15.01 -7.72
C GLU A 225 -0.26 13.83 -7.46
N TRP A 226 -0.28 12.83 -8.34
CA TRP A 226 0.44 11.58 -8.19
C TRP A 226 1.93 11.82 -7.95
N LEU A 227 2.45 11.31 -6.83
CA LEU A 227 3.86 11.41 -6.44
C LEU A 227 4.40 12.83 -6.20
N ALA A 228 3.52 13.82 -6.05
CA ALA A 228 3.87 15.23 -5.83
C ALA A 228 4.38 15.55 -4.41
N GLY A 229 4.52 14.55 -3.54
CA GLY A 229 4.83 14.69 -2.12
C GLY A 229 3.57 14.86 -1.26
N ALA A 230 3.71 14.79 0.06
CA ALA A 230 2.58 14.92 0.98
C ALA A 230 3.03 15.31 2.40
N THR A 231 2.09 15.75 3.24
CA THR A 231 2.29 15.71 4.68
C THR A 231 2.33 14.25 5.15
N ALA A 232 3.30 13.89 6.00
CA ALA A 232 3.40 12.54 6.53
C ALA A 232 2.10 12.10 7.23
N ALA A 233 1.69 10.85 7.03
CA ALA A 233 0.43 10.33 7.57
C ALA A 233 0.42 10.30 9.11
N GLU A 234 1.60 10.25 9.72
CA GLU A 234 1.83 10.33 11.17
C GLU A 234 1.69 11.76 11.72
N GLY A 235 1.47 12.75 10.86
CA GLY A 235 1.15 14.14 11.23
C GLY A 235 2.36 15.02 11.50
N SER A 236 3.59 14.48 11.50
CA SER A 236 4.82 15.26 11.64
C SER A 236 5.79 14.94 10.51
N GLY A 237 6.11 15.93 9.67
CA GLY A 237 7.06 15.80 8.57
C GLY A 237 6.42 15.95 7.18
N ILE A 238 7.30 16.08 6.19
CA ILE A 238 6.96 16.20 4.78
C ILE A 238 7.58 15.01 4.06
N VAL A 239 6.77 14.28 3.31
CA VAL A 239 7.20 13.29 2.34
C VAL A 239 7.45 14.04 1.02
N PRO A 240 8.65 13.94 0.43
CA PRO A 240 9.04 14.81 -0.67
C PRO A 240 8.32 14.47 -1.99
N ASN A 241 8.26 15.45 -2.88
CA ASN A 241 7.92 15.24 -4.29
C ASN A 241 8.96 14.31 -4.94
N ILE A 242 8.52 13.26 -5.63
CA ILE A 242 9.41 12.35 -6.39
C ILE A 242 9.11 12.33 -7.89
N THR A 243 8.39 13.35 -8.39
CA THR A 243 8.29 13.64 -9.82
C THR A 243 9.48 14.51 -10.28
N SER A 244 9.62 14.71 -11.60
CA SER A 244 10.63 15.63 -12.15
C SER A 244 10.22 17.11 -12.11
N GLY A 245 9.23 17.48 -11.29
CA GLY A 245 8.83 18.87 -11.09
C GLY A 245 9.69 19.61 -10.06
N GLU A 246 9.40 20.90 -9.85
CA GLU A 246 10.15 21.76 -8.93
C GLU A 246 10.19 21.16 -7.50
N GLY A 247 11.40 21.10 -6.92
CA GLY A 247 11.63 20.51 -5.60
C GLY A 247 11.46 18.99 -5.54
N GLY A 248 11.37 18.32 -6.69
CA GLY A 248 11.42 16.87 -6.84
C GLY A 248 12.76 16.38 -7.41
N LEU A 249 12.71 15.37 -8.28
CA LEU A 249 13.87 14.67 -8.85
C LEU A 249 14.31 15.26 -10.20
N SER A 250 14.07 16.55 -10.47
CA SER A 250 14.48 17.17 -11.74
C SER A 250 15.98 17.07 -11.97
N ASP A 251 16.77 17.31 -10.91
CA ASP A 251 18.22 17.44 -10.96
C ASP A 251 18.95 16.09 -10.81
N TRP A 252 18.20 15.03 -10.48
CA TRP A 252 18.75 13.68 -10.35
C TRP A 252 18.66 12.95 -11.69
N SER A 253 19.75 12.29 -12.07
CA SER A 253 19.75 11.32 -13.16
C SER A 253 19.04 10.02 -12.76
N GLU A 254 18.72 9.17 -13.72
CA GLU A 254 18.20 7.82 -13.40
C GLU A 254 19.22 7.00 -12.57
N ALA A 255 20.50 7.18 -12.83
CA ALA A 255 21.57 6.51 -12.08
C ALA A 255 21.62 6.99 -10.62
N ASP A 256 21.40 8.28 -10.38
CA ASP A 256 21.32 8.84 -9.04
C ASP A 256 20.15 8.27 -8.23
N ILE A 257 18.99 8.12 -8.86
CA ILE A 257 17.81 7.51 -8.23
C ILE A 257 18.08 6.05 -7.92
N ALA A 258 18.63 5.28 -8.86
CA ALA A 258 18.98 3.88 -8.65
C ALA A 258 20.02 3.71 -7.53
N TYR A 259 21.04 4.57 -7.49
CA TYR A 259 22.06 4.61 -6.45
C TYR A 259 21.47 4.92 -5.07
N PHE A 260 20.54 5.87 -4.99
CA PHE A 260 19.82 6.18 -3.76
C PHE A 260 18.99 4.99 -3.26
N LEU A 261 18.27 4.31 -4.16
CA LEU A 261 17.49 3.12 -3.79
C LEU A 261 18.38 1.96 -3.30
N GLU A 262 19.60 1.86 -3.83
CA GLU A 262 20.58 0.85 -3.43
C GLU A 262 21.27 1.17 -2.10
N THR A 263 21.65 2.43 -1.88
CA THR A 263 22.57 2.79 -0.79
C THR A 263 21.96 3.67 0.30
N GLY A 264 20.88 4.38 -0.01
CA GLY A 264 20.28 5.41 0.83
C GLY A 264 21.01 6.73 0.83
N PHE A 265 22.04 6.92 0.01
CA PHE A 265 22.72 8.20 -0.17
C PHE A 265 22.14 8.99 -1.34
N THR A 266 21.95 10.28 -1.11
CA THR A 266 21.63 11.27 -2.15
C THR A 266 22.88 11.61 -2.97
N PRO A 267 22.74 12.19 -4.18
CA PRO A 267 23.88 12.63 -4.99
C PRO A 267 24.79 13.64 -4.29
N ASP A 268 24.25 14.42 -3.35
CA ASP A 268 24.98 15.38 -2.54
C ASP A 268 25.57 14.77 -1.26
N PHE A 269 25.63 13.42 -1.18
CA PHE A 269 26.16 12.64 -0.06
C PHE A 269 25.42 12.78 1.28
N ASP A 270 24.22 13.37 1.31
CA ASP A 270 23.30 13.25 2.45
C ASP A 270 22.67 11.84 2.47
N SER A 271 22.10 11.44 3.59
CA SER A 271 21.50 10.11 3.81
C SER A 271 20.00 10.17 4.04
N VAL A 272 19.29 9.13 3.60
CA VAL A 272 17.85 8.98 3.83
C VAL A 272 17.52 8.87 5.32
N GLY A 273 16.46 9.55 5.74
CA GLY A 273 15.96 9.55 7.11
C GLY A 273 14.51 9.08 7.24
N GLY A 274 14.06 8.90 8.48
CA GLY A 274 12.67 8.56 8.81
C GLY A 274 12.23 7.19 8.27
N ALA A 275 10.94 7.06 7.96
CA ALA A 275 10.34 5.81 7.48
C ALA A 275 10.91 5.33 6.13
N MET A 276 11.51 6.24 5.35
CA MET A 276 12.11 5.90 4.05
C MET A 276 13.38 5.04 4.20
N VAL A 277 14.02 5.01 5.38
CA VAL A 277 15.15 4.12 5.66
C VAL A 277 14.75 2.66 5.50
N ASP A 278 13.59 2.25 6.05
CA ASP A 278 13.11 0.88 5.91
C ASP A 278 12.71 0.57 4.46
N VAL A 279 12.08 1.51 3.76
CA VAL A 279 11.76 1.36 2.33
C VAL A 279 13.04 1.11 1.53
N GLN A 280 14.05 1.98 1.70
CA GLN A 280 15.33 1.86 1.01
C GLN A 280 16.01 0.51 1.28
N ARG A 281 16.03 0.03 2.53
CA ARG A 281 16.60 -1.28 2.86
C ARG A 281 15.95 -2.42 2.08
N ASN A 282 14.64 -2.35 1.84
CA ASN A 282 13.97 -3.33 0.99
C ASN A 282 14.31 -3.12 -0.50
N MET A 283 14.43 -1.88 -0.97
CA MET A 283 14.80 -1.58 -2.37
C MET A 283 16.24 -2.01 -2.71
N ALA A 284 17.13 -2.02 -1.72
CA ALA A 284 18.50 -2.53 -1.86
C ALA A 284 18.55 -4.03 -2.17
N GLU A 285 17.52 -4.79 -1.77
CA GLU A 285 17.40 -6.23 -2.04
C GLU A 285 16.84 -6.56 -3.43
N LEU A 286 16.32 -5.56 -4.15
CA LEU A 286 15.88 -5.72 -5.53
C LEU A 286 17.08 -5.84 -6.48
N THR A 287 16.84 -6.27 -7.72
CA THR A 287 17.92 -6.33 -8.71
C THR A 287 18.27 -4.91 -9.21
N PRO A 288 19.48 -4.69 -9.75
CA PRO A 288 19.83 -3.43 -10.40
C PRO A 288 18.83 -3.04 -11.49
N GLU A 289 18.30 -4.01 -12.24
CA GLU A 289 17.29 -3.78 -13.29
C GLU A 289 15.96 -3.28 -12.73
N ASP A 290 15.53 -3.78 -11.57
CA ASP A 290 14.32 -3.29 -10.89
C ASP A 290 14.49 -1.83 -10.43
N ARG A 291 15.65 -1.51 -9.83
CA ARG A 291 15.96 -0.13 -9.40
C ARG A 291 16.06 0.82 -10.60
N ALA A 292 16.65 0.37 -11.70
CA ALA A 292 16.70 1.14 -12.94
C ALA A 292 15.29 1.34 -13.54
N ALA A 293 14.43 0.31 -13.51
CA ALA A 293 13.05 0.43 -13.99
C ALA A 293 12.25 1.44 -13.16
N ILE A 294 12.35 1.39 -11.82
CA ILE A 294 11.75 2.39 -10.92
C ILE A 294 12.22 3.80 -11.32
N SER A 295 13.52 3.98 -11.53
CA SER A 295 14.11 5.26 -11.93
C SER A 295 13.58 5.77 -13.26
N ALA A 296 13.51 4.90 -14.27
CA ALA A 296 12.95 5.21 -15.59
C ALA A 296 11.49 5.67 -15.50
N TYR A 297 10.67 5.00 -14.69
CA TYR A 297 9.29 5.43 -14.48
C TYR A 297 9.19 6.80 -13.79
N LEU A 298 9.96 7.05 -12.72
CA LEU A 298 9.94 8.33 -12.00
C LEU A 298 10.39 9.52 -12.87
N LYS A 299 11.26 9.28 -13.87
CA LYS A 299 11.62 10.29 -14.87
C LYS A 299 10.58 10.43 -16.00
N ALA A 300 9.77 9.42 -16.26
CA ALA A 300 8.78 9.41 -17.33
C ALA A 300 7.39 9.97 -16.95
N ILE A 301 7.06 10.04 -15.66
CA ILE A 301 5.77 10.57 -15.20
C ILE A 301 5.68 12.11 -15.36
N PRO A 302 4.46 12.65 -15.51
CA PRO A 302 4.26 14.11 -15.55
C PRO A 302 4.85 14.81 -14.32
N PRO A 303 5.55 15.94 -14.50
CA PRO A 303 6.06 16.72 -13.38
C PRO A 303 4.90 17.41 -12.63
N HIS A 304 4.97 17.40 -11.30
CA HIS A 304 4.07 18.19 -10.45
C HIS A 304 4.84 19.32 -9.74
N PRO A 305 4.26 20.53 -9.62
CA PRO A 305 4.91 21.66 -8.97
C PRO A 305 5.14 21.41 -7.48
N SER A 306 6.07 22.16 -6.87
CA SER A 306 6.44 22.00 -5.46
C SER A 306 5.31 22.39 -4.51
N GLY A 307 4.48 21.44 -4.09
CA GLY A 307 3.54 21.62 -2.97
C GLY A 307 4.11 21.19 -1.62
N TYR A 308 5.09 20.29 -1.64
CA TYR A 308 5.64 19.60 -0.47
C TYR A 308 7.15 19.37 -0.65
N PRO A 309 7.96 20.45 -0.72
CA PRO A 309 9.40 20.31 -0.96
C PRO A 309 10.05 19.49 0.16
N ALA A 310 11.05 18.68 -0.21
CA ALA A 310 11.96 18.08 0.76
C ALA A 310 12.48 19.19 1.70
N ARG A 311 12.42 18.97 3.02
CA ARG A 311 12.93 19.95 3.98
C ARG A 311 14.42 20.11 3.74
N LYS A 312 14.85 21.21 3.10
CA LYS A 312 16.26 21.61 3.11
C LYS A 312 16.69 21.66 4.59
N GLN A 313 17.78 20.97 4.95
CA GLN A 313 18.36 21.16 6.28
C GLN A 313 18.57 22.67 6.49
N PRO A 314 18.34 23.20 7.70
CA PRO A 314 18.64 24.60 7.95
C PRO A 314 20.10 24.85 7.58
N ALA A 315 20.33 25.87 6.76
CA ALA A 315 21.69 26.34 6.50
C ALA A 315 22.30 26.71 7.86
N ASN A 316 23.40 26.03 8.22
CA ASN A 316 24.21 26.40 9.38
C ASN A 316 24.77 27.80 9.23
#